data_AF-A0A8D8LX57-F1
#
_entry.id   AF-A0A8D8LX57-F1
#
_cell.length_a   1.000
_cell.length_b   1.000
_cell.length_c   1.000
_cell.angle_alpha   90.00
_cell.angle_beta   90.00
_cell.angle_gamma   90.00
#
_symmetry.space_group_name_H-M   'P 1'
#
loop_
_entity.id
_entity.type
_entity.pdbx_description
1 polymer ?
#
loop_
_entity_poly.entity_id
_entity_poly.type
_entity_poly.pdbx_seq_one_letter_code
_entity_poly.pdbx_strand_id
1 'polypeptide(L)'
;MLIICWVGYGVVPTVHWALIMGGWENPIVSMLLPRVVGMYGISGLAFLIYITRFPECFFKGKVDFIGSSHQWWHFFVVLALYHWHNTGIKYIEYRMNHGCTHDMRI
;
A
#
# COMPACT_ATOMS: atom_id res chain seq x y z
N MET A 1 -18.42 1.40 1.60
CA MET A 1 -18.41 2.85 1.31
C MET A 1 -17.29 3.57 2.06
N LEU A 2 -17.27 3.56 3.41
CA LEU A 2 -16.28 4.30 4.22
C LEU A 2 -14.82 3.90 3.98
N ILE A 3 -14.52 2.59 3.88
CA ILE A 3 -13.15 2.08 3.67
C ILE A 3 -12.55 2.61 2.35
N ILE A 4 -13.36 2.69 1.29
CA ILE A 4 -12.92 3.16 -0.02
C ILE A 4 -12.60 4.65 0.03
N CYS A 5 -13.45 5.45 0.68
CA CYS A 5 -13.19 6.89 0.85
C CYS A 5 -11.93 7.16 1.68
N TRP A 6 -11.72 6.39 2.75
CA TRP A 6 -10.51 6.50 3.57
C TRP A 6 -9.26 6.17 2.75
N VAL A 7 -9.26 5.05 2.02
CA VAL A 7 -8.13 4.65 1.17
C VAL A 7 -7.88 5.69 0.07
N GLY A 8 -8.94 6.20 -0.57
CA GLY A 8 -8.83 7.22 -1.62
C GLY A 8 -8.23 8.55 -1.12
N TYR A 9 -8.52 8.94 0.13
CA TYR A 9 -7.93 10.15 0.72
C TYR A 9 -6.40 10.11 0.73
N GLY A 10 -5.78 8.93 0.86
CA GLY A 10 -4.32 8.76 0.85
C GLY A 10 -3.63 9.14 -0.47
N VAL A 11 -4.37 9.27 -1.57
CA VAL A 11 -3.80 9.67 -2.88
C VAL A 11 -3.41 11.14 -2.88
N VAL A 12 -4.24 12.02 -2.31
CA VAL A 12 -3.99 13.48 -2.28
C VAL A 12 -2.66 13.85 -1.60
N PRO A 13 -2.36 13.41 -0.35
CA PRO A 13 -1.09 13.71 0.28
C PRO A 13 0.10 13.04 -0.42
N THR A 14 -0.10 11.87 -1.04
CA THR A 14 0.95 11.18 -1.81
C THR A 14 1.37 12.00 -3.04
N VAL A 15 0.38 12.50 -3.80
CA VAL A 15 0.62 13.35 -4.97
C VAL A 15 1.23 14.68 -4.54
N HIS A 16 0.66 15.33 -3.53
CA HIS A 16 1.19 16.58 -2.99
C HIS A 16 2.66 16.46 -2.57
N TRP A 17 3.01 15.40 -1.83
CA TRP A 17 4.38 15.11 -1.42
C TRP A 17 5.32 14.88 -2.61
N ALA A 18 4.90 14.06 -3.58
CA ALA A 18 5.73 13.77 -4.76
C ALA A 18 6.03 15.04 -5.58
N LEU A 19 5.07 15.96 -5.69
CA LEU A 19 5.25 17.22 -6.43
C LEU A 19 6.22 18.17 -5.71
N ILE A 20 6.07 18.36 -4.39
CA ILE A 20 6.94 19.27 -3.62
C ILE A 20 8.39 18.79 -3.59
N MET A 21 8.60 17.47 -3.59
CA MET A 21 9.94 16.88 -3.53
C MET A 21 10.71 16.97 -4.87
N GLY A 22 10.11 17.49 -5.95
CA GLY A 22 10.72 17.54 -7.27
C GLY A 22 10.41 16.33 -8.16
N GLY A 23 9.36 15.57 -7.84
CA GLY A 23 8.90 14.45 -8.64
C GLY A 23 9.90 13.28 -8.68
N TRP A 24 9.96 12.59 -9.81
CA TRP A 24 10.76 11.36 -10.00
C TRP A 24 12.28 11.56 -9.95
N GLU A 25 12.75 12.81 -10.10
CA GLU A 25 14.18 13.12 -9.98
C GLU A 25 14.66 13.01 -8.53
N ASN A 26 13.75 13.07 -7.57
CA ASN A 26 14.09 12.89 -6.17
C ASN A 26 14.25 11.41 -5.81
N PRO A 27 15.40 11.00 -5.22
CA PRO A 27 15.66 9.60 -4.89
C PRO A 27 14.66 9.01 -3.89
N ILE A 28 14.05 9.82 -3.01
CA ILE A 28 13.02 9.34 -2.08
C ILE A 28 11.73 9.03 -2.82
N VAL A 29 11.35 9.90 -3.76
CA VAL A 29 10.11 9.75 -4.53
C VAL A 29 10.22 8.55 -5.45
N SER A 30 11.31 8.39 -6.20
CA SER A 30 11.53 7.23 -7.06
C SER A 30 11.59 5.90 -6.29
N MET A 31 12.04 5.93 -5.02
CA MET A 31 12.04 4.76 -4.15
C MET A 31 10.66 4.43 -3.55
N LEU A 32 9.95 5.42 -3.01
CA LEU A 32 8.71 5.20 -2.23
C LEU A 32 7.46 5.18 -3.09
N LEU A 33 7.40 5.98 -4.16
CA LEU A 33 6.19 6.09 -4.99
C LEU A 33 5.80 4.74 -5.61
N PRO A 34 6.71 3.93 -6.19
CA PRO A 34 6.37 2.59 -6.68
C PRO A 34 5.91 1.64 -5.56
N ARG A 35 6.42 1.79 -4.34
CA ARG A 35 6.01 0.97 -3.19
C ARG A 35 4.60 1.29 -2.74
N VAL A 36 4.24 2.59 -2.72
CA VAL A 36 2.88 3.04 -2.45
C VAL A 36 1.93 2.51 -3.52
N VAL A 37 2.28 2.63 -4.81
CA VAL A 37 1.49 2.05 -5.90
C VAL A 37 1.33 0.53 -5.73
N GLY A 38 2.40 -0.18 -5.37
CA GLY A 38 2.35 -1.61 -5.06
C GLY A 38 1.39 -1.95 -3.90
N MET A 39 1.35 -1.12 -2.86
CA MET A 39 0.40 -1.25 -1.75
C MET A 39 -1.06 -1.16 -2.24
N TYR A 40 -1.38 -0.13 -3.04
CA TYR A 40 -2.71 0.00 -3.65
C TYR A 40 -3.03 -1.16 -4.58
N GLY A 41 -2.04 -1.71 -5.30
CA GLY A 41 -2.20 -2.89 -6.15
C GLY A 41 -2.60 -4.15 -5.36
N ILE A 42 -1.87 -4.47 -4.29
CA ILE A 42 -2.15 -5.64 -3.44
C ILE A 42 -3.51 -5.49 -2.75
N SER A 43 -3.80 -4.32 -2.17
CA SER A 43 -5.08 -4.06 -1.51
C SER A 43 -6.25 -4.03 -2.50
N GLY A 44 -6.05 -3.48 -3.69
CA GLY A 44 -7.04 -3.49 -4.77
C GLY A 44 -7.34 -4.90 -5.25
N LEU A 45 -6.33 -5.74 -5.44
CA LEU A 45 -6.50 -7.15 -5.79
C LEU A 45 -7.27 -7.91 -4.71
N ALA A 46 -6.92 -7.71 -3.43
CA ALA A 46 -7.67 -8.29 -2.32
C ALA A 46 -9.16 -7.92 -2.44
N PHE A 47 -9.44 -6.64 -2.68
CA PHE A 47 -10.82 -6.13 -2.75
C PHE A 47 -11.57 -6.72 -3.93
N LEU A 48 -10.92 -6.82 -5.09
CA LEU A 48 -11.48 -7.48 -6.27
C LEU A 48 -11.82 -8.94 -5.99
N ILE A 49 -10.94 -9.70 -5.34
CA ILE A 49 -11.20 -11.11 -4.98
C ILE A 49 -12.40 -11.21 -4.03
N TYR A 50 -12.47 -10.32 -3.04
CA TYR A 50 -13.56 -10.28 -2.08
C TYR A 50 -14.92 -9.97 -2.74
N ILE A 51 -15.00 -8.93 -3.59
CA ILE A 51 -16.27 -8.55 -4.23
C ILE A 51 -16.69 -9.51 -5.34
N THR A 52 -15.74 -10.07 -6.10
CA THR A 52 -16.03 -11.05 -7.15
C THR A 52 -16.39 -12.42 -6.60
N ARG A 53 -16.17 -12.61 -5.29
CA ARG A 53 -16.39 -13.89 -4.60
C ARG A 53 -15.58 -15.00 -5.30
N PHE A 54 -14.36 -14.69 -5.74
CA PHE A 54 -13.46 -15.69 -6.28
C PHE A 54 -12.75 -16.42 -5.13
N PRO A 55 -12.61 -17.76 -5.13
CA PRO A 55 -13.01 -18.76 -6.13
C PRO A 55 -14.40 -19.40 -5.89
N GLU A 56 -15.11 -19.02 -4.84
CA GLU A 56 -16.42 -19.59 -4.45
C GLU A 56 -17.52 -19.41 -5.51
N CYS A 57 -17.39 -18.43 -6.40
CA CYS A 57 -18.26 -18.25 -7.56
C CYS A 57 -18.17 -19.41 -8.55
N PHE A 58 -17.01 -20.07 -8.67
CA PHE A 58 -16.79 -21.24 -9.53
C PHE A 58 -17.07 -22.56 -8.82
N PHE A 59 -16.80 -22.64 -7.51
CA PHE A 59 -16.89 -23.87 -6.72
C PHE A 59 -17.91 -23.77 -5.59
N LYS A 60 -19.17 -23.53 -5.96
CA LYS A 60 -20.30 -23.42 -5.02
C LYS A 60 -20.35 -24.63 -4.06
N GLY A 61 -20.26 -24.38 -2.75
CA GLY A 61 -20.35 -25.40 -1.71
C GLY A 61 -19.08 -26.21 -1.43
N LYS A 62 -17.98 -25.99 -2.18
CA LYS A 62 -16.72 -26.73 -1.97
C LYS A 62 -15.67 -25.97 -1.16
N VAL A 63 -15.76 -24.64 -1.13
CA VAL A 63 -14.76 -23.75 -0.51
C VAL A 63 -15.33 -22.98 0.68
N ASP A 64 -16.39 -23.52 1.30
CA ASP A 64 -17.11 -22.84 2.39
C ASP A 64 -16.28 -22.80 3.69
N PHE A 65 -15.42 -23.80 3.92
CA PHE A 65 -14.55 -23.89 5.11
C PHE A 65 -13.10 -23.42 4.84
N ILE A 66 -12.54 -23.75 3.68
CA ILE A 66 -11.16 -23.44 3.28
C ILE A 66 -11.14 -22.96 1.83
N GLY A 67 -10.43 -21.86 1.56
CA GLY A 67 -10.31 -21.24 0.25
C GLY A 67 -11.41 -20.23 -0.09
N SER A 68 -12.19 -19.77 0.89
CA SER A 68 -13.23 -18.76 0.63
C SER A 68 -12.63 -17.42 0.23
N SER A 69 -13.39 -16.59 -0.49
CA SER A 69 -12.94 -15.26 -0.91
C SER A 69 -12.53 -14.38 0.28
N HIS A 70 -13.17 -14.58 1.43
CA HIS A 70 -12.83 -13.87 2.67
C HIS A 70 -11.49 -14.33 3.28
N GLN A 71 -11.14 -15.61 3.18
CA GLN A 71 -9.83 -16.10 3.60
C GLN A 71 -8.71 -15.55 2.71
N TRP A 72 -8.94 -15.52 1.40
CA TRP A 72 -8.03 -14.87 0.46
C TRP A 72 -7.88 -13.37 0.75
N TRP A 73 -8.98 -12.67 1.04
CA TRP A 73 -8.93 -11.29 1.49
C TRP A 73 -7.98 -11.10 2.68
N HIS A 74 -8.13 -11.89 3.75
CA HIS A 74 -7.24 -11.81 4.91
C HIS A 74 -5.78 -12.11 4.56
N PHE A 75 -5.53 -13.11 3.71
CA PHE A 75 -4.18 -13.43 3.24
C PHE A 75 -3.53 -12.23 2.53
N PHE A 76 -4.23 -11.60 1.60
CA PHE A 76 -3.71 -10.42 0.89
C PHE A 76 -3.59 -9.19 1.80
N VAL A 77 -4.45 -9.03 2.80
CA VAL A 77 -4.33 -7.97 3.81
C VAL A 77 -3.04 -8.15 4.63
N VAL A 78 -2.73 -9.36 5.08
CA VAL A 78 -1.46 -9.64 5.78
C VAL A 78 -0.26 -9.35 4.88
N LEU A 79 -0.32 -9.77 3.61
CA LEU A 79 0.75 -9.48 2.63
C LEU A 79 0.92 -7.97 2.42
N ALA A 80 -0.17 -7.22 2.30
CA ALA A 80 -0.15 -5.76 2.17
C ALA A 80 0.47 -5.09 3.41
N LEU A 81 0.08 -5.52 4.62
CA LEU A 81 0.66 -5.00 5.86
C LEU A 81 2.15 -5.30 5.97
N TYR A 82 2.58 -6.50 5.57
CA TYR A 82 4.00 -6.86 5.53
C TYR A 82 4.77 -6.00 4.52
N HIS A 83 4.23 -5.79 3.31
CA HIS A 83 4.82 -4.91 2.31
C HIS A 83 4.90 -3.45 2.80
N TRP A 84 3.85 -2.97 3.48
CA TRP A 84 3.82 -1.64 4.07
C TRP A 84 4.85 -1.47 5.19
N HIS A 85 4.96 -2.47 6.06
CA HIS A 85 5.96 -2.48 7.13
C HIS A 85 7.39 -2.41 6.56
N ASN A 86 7.70 -3.22 5.54
CA ASN A 86 8.98 -3.17 4.83
C ASN A 86 9.24 -1.79 4.17
N THR A 87 8.19 -1.16 3.64
CA THR A 87 8.29 0.21 3.09
C THR A 87 8.64 1.21 4.19
N GLY A 88 8.03 1.10 5.36
CA GLY A 88 8.34 1.93 6.53
C GLY A 88 9.78 1.78 7.01
N ILE A 89 10.30 0.56 7.09
CA ILE A 89 11.71 0.31 7.44
C ILE A 89 12.65 1.03 6.46
N LYS A 90 12.40 0.92 5.15
CA LYS A 90 13.23 1.58 4.13
C LYS A 90 13.14 3.10 4.16
N TYR A 91 11.98 3.65 4.50
CA TYR A 91 11.84 5.08 4.71
C TYR A 91 12.66 5.56 5.92
N ILE A 92 12.61 4.83 7.04
CA ILE A 92 13.40 5.14 8.24
C ILE A 92 14.89 5.07 7.91
N GLU A 93 15.34 4.00 7.26
CA GLU A 93 16.73 3.82 6.83
C GLU A 93 17.18 4.97 5.91
N TYR A 94 16.35 5.38 4.95
CA TYR A 94 16.66 6.54 4.12
C TYR A 94 16.89 7.80 4.97
N ARG A 95 15.98 8.08 5.91
CA ARG A 95 16.06 9.27 6.78
C ARG A 95 17.23 9.24 7.75
N MET A 96 17.64 8.06 8.22
CA MET A 96 18.82 7.91 9.06
C MET A 96 20.11 8.23 8.32
N ASN A 97 20.17 7.91 7.02
CA ASN A 97 21.35 8.16 6.18
C ASN A 97 21.34 9.55 5.50
N HIS A 98 20.18 10.19 5.40
CA HIS A 98 20.00 11.50 4.77
C HIS A 98 19.34 12.47 5.75
N GLY A 99 20.05 12.81 6.82
CA GLY A 99 19.63 13.85 7.75
C GLY A 99 19.55 15.21 7.06
N CYS A 100 18.57 16.03 7.44
CA CYS A 100 18.56 17.42 6.99
C CYS A 100 19.76 18.14 7.59
N THR A 101 20.53 18.87 6.77
CA THR A 101 21.37 19.95 7.27
C THR A 101 20.43 21.00 7.82
N HIS A 102 20.17 20.96 9.12
CA HIS A 102 19.59 22.12 9.78
C HIS A 102 20.55 23.28 9.56
N ASP A 103 20.10 24.32 8.85
CA ASP A 103 20.61 25.67 9.07
C ASP A 103 20.29 25.98 10.53
N MET A 104 21.21 25.63 11.44
CA MET A 104 21.21 26.13 12.81
C MET A 104 21.61 27.59 12.73
N ARG A 105 20.69 28.42 12.23
CA ARG A 105 20.69 29.86 12.46
C ARG A 105 20.25 30.06 13.91
N ILE A 106 21.22 29.90 14.82
CA ILE A 106 21.16 30.45 16.17
C ILE A 106 21.90 31.79 16.12
#